data_AF-A0A5F7ZYL1-F1
#
_entry.id   AF-A0A5F7ZYL1-F1
#
_cell.length_a   1.000
_cell.length_b   1.000
_cell.length_c   1.000
_cell.angle_alpha   90.00
_cell.angle_beta   90.00
_cell.angle_gamma   90.00
#
_symmetry.space_group_name_H-M   'P 1'
#
loop_
_entity.id
_entity.type
_entity.pdbx_description
1 polymer ?
#
loop_
_entity_poly.entity_id
_entity_poly.type
_entity_poly.pdbx_seq_one_letter_code
_entity_poly.pdbx_strand_id
1 'polypeptide(L)' 'QRIQTPLKEFLRPAQILSRLLKLLWLDYLGNRYMLNNTWLGTVTHHRMLSGIYKSFLKALKSD' A
#
# COMPACT_ATOMS: atom_id res chain seq x y z
N GLN A 1 5.94 -4.49 -3.29
CA GLN A 1 6.85 -5.63 -3.52
C GLN A 1 6.97 -6.40 -2.21
N ARG A 2 6.94 -7.74 -2.24
CA ARG A 2 7.11 -8.57 -1.05
C ARG A 2 8.58 -8.96 -0.88
N ILE A 3 9.24 -8.42 0.14
CA ILE A 3 10.63 -8.73 0.48
C ILE A 3 10.66 -9.06 1.98
N GLN A 4 11.29 -10.18 2.34
CA GLN A 4 11.49 -10.53 3.74
C GLN A 4 12.57 -9.61 4.32
N THR A 5 12.19 -8.77 5.29
CA THR A 5 13.07 -7.77 5.88
C THR A 5 12.94 -7.84 7.40
N PRO A 6 14.03 -7.80 8.19
CA PRO A 6 13.92 -7.76 9.64
C PRO A 6 13.25 -6.45 10.07
N LEU A 7 12.14 -6.56 10.79
CA LEU A 7 11.46 -5.43 11.42
C LEU A 7 11.96 -5.32 12.85
N LYS A 8 12.46 -4.14 13.24
CA LYS A 8 12.95 -3.90 14.62
C LYS A 8 11.80 -3.55 15.56
N GLU A 9 11.04 -2.50 15.22
CA GLU A 9 9.93 -2.00 16.04
C GLU A 9 8.79 -1.48 15.16
N PHE A 10 7.57 -1.56 15.67
CA PHE A 10 6.41 -0.91 15.05
C PHE A 10 6.43 0.59 15.35
N LEU A 11 6.35 1.40 14.31
CA LEU A 11 6.28 2.86 14.44
C LEU A 11 4.87 3.30 14.84
N ARG A 12 4.80 4.32 15.71
CA ARG A 12 3.54 4.98 16.05
C ARG A 12 3.05 5.84 14.88
N PRO A 13 1.72 6.04 14.69
CA PRO A 13 1.19 6.85 13.60
C PRO A 13 1.80 8.26 13.53
N ALA A 14 2.04 8.90 14.68
CA ALA A 14 2.70 10.20 14.80
C ALA A 14 4.11 10.24 14.20
N GLN A 15 4.85 9.14 14.25
CA GLN A 15 6.21 9.02 13.70
C GLN A 15 6.22 8.82 12.18
N ILE A 16 5.08 8.44 11.59
CA ILE A 16 4.95 8.10 10.17
C ILE A 16 4.24 9.22 9.37
N LEU A 17 3.44 10.06 10.05
CA LEU A 17 2.65 11.16 9.47
C LEU A 17 3.45 12.14 8.57
N SER A 18 4.78 12.25 8.75
CA SER A 18 5.65 13.11 7.93
C SER A 18 6.09 12.50 6.60
N ARG A 19 5.83 11.20 6.35
CA ARG A 19 6.25 10.51 5.12
C ARG A 19 5.08 10.41 4.13
N LEU A 20 5.38 10.69 2.86
CA LEU A 20 4.46 10.60 1.72
C LEU A 20 3.84 9.18 1.52
N LEU A 21 4.34 8.15 2.21
CA LEU A 21 3.71 6.83 2.21
C LEU A 21 2.54 6.78 3.19
N LYS A 22 1.36 6.58 2.63
CA LYS A 22 0.10 6.46 3.37
C LYS A 22 0.13 5.25 4.32
N LEU A 23 -0.24 5.51 5.57
CA LEU A 23 -0.10 4.63 6.76
C LEU A 23 -0.68 3.23 6.59
N LEU A 24 -1.82 3.10 5.90
CA LEU A 24 -2.57 1.85 5.83
C LEU A 24 -3.25 1.70 4.47
N TRP A 25 -3.25 0.46 3.97
CA TRP A 25 -4.03 0.03 2.81
C TRP A 25 -5.03 -1.02 3.31
N LEU A 26 -6.33 -0.73 3.22
CA LEU A 26 -7.40 -1.66 3.59
C LEU A 26 -8.00 -2.25 2.32
N ASP A 27 -8.18 -3.57 2.27
CA ASP A 27 -8.92 -4.23 1.18
C ASP A 27 -10.30 -3.56 1.05
N TYR A 28 -10.56 -3.01 -0.13
CA TYR A 28 -11.82 -2.38 -0.49
C TYR A 28 -12.41 -3.12 -1.69
N LEU A 29 -13.74 -3.17 -1.76
CA LEU A 29 -14.47 -3.98 -2.76
C LEU A 29 -13.93 -3.78 -4.19
N GLY A 30 -13.80 -4.88 -4.94
CA GLY A 30 -13.42 -4.87 -6.35
C GLY A 30 -11.93 -4.63 -6.63
N ASN A 31 -11.02 -5.30 -5.91
CA ASN A 31 -9.56 -5.17 -6.06
C ASN A 31 -9.05 -3.72 -5.88
N ARG A 32 -9.71 -3.00 -4.99
CA ARG A 32 -9.33 -1.65 -4.59
C ARG A 32 -8.76 -1.70 -3.18
N TYR A 33 -8.00 -0.68 -2.84
CA TYR A 33 -7.55 -0.47 -1.50
C TYR A 33 -7.91 0.93 -1.07
N MET A 34 -8.53 1.05 0.10
CA MET A 34 -8.77 2.35 0.71
C MET A 34 -7.52 2.79 1.46
N LEU A 35 -7.08 4.00 1.14
CA LEU A 35 -5.90 4.65 1.67
C LEU A 35 -6.31 5.70 2.69
N ASN A 36 -6.08 5.45 3.99
CA ASN A 36 -6.30 6.42 5.07
C ASN A 36 -7.60 7.26 4.90
N ASN A 37 -8.71 6.60 4.58
CA ASN A 37 -10.06 7.18 4.43
C ASN A 37 -10.23 8.33 3.41
N THR A 38 -9.22 8.66 2.62
CA THR A 38 -9.22 9.87 1.77
C THR A 38 -8.88 9.59 0.32
N TRP A 39 -8.28 8.44 0.01
CA TRP A 39 -7.95 8.06 -1.36
C TRP A 39 -8.35 6.62 -1.63
N LEU A 40 -8.80 6.35 -2.85
CA LEU A 40 -8.94 4.98 -3.33
C LEU A 40 -7.75 4.66 -4.23
N GLY A 41 -7.13 3.51 -4.01
CA GLY A 41 -6.17 2.92 -4.94
C GLY A 41 -6.80 1.70 -5.59
N THR A 42 -6.40 1.37 -6.81
CA THR A 42 -6.71 0.08 -7.42
C THR A 42 -5.43 -0.70 -7.65
N VAL A 43 -5.48 -2.02 -7.45
CA VAL A 43 -4.41 -2.87 -7.95
C VAL A 43 -4.56 -2.96 -9.45
N THR A 44 -3.54 -2.46 -10.15
CA THR A 44 -3.51 -2.59 -11.61
C THR A 44 -3.13 -4.01 -11.98
N HIS A 45 -2.06 -4.55 -11.40
CA HIS A 45 -1.58 -5.91 -11.70
C HIS A 45 -0.77 -6.51 -10.55
N HIS A 46 -0.81 -7.83 -10.44
CA HIS A 46 0.12 -8.64 -9.65
C HIS A 46 1.02 -9.42 -10.58
N ARG A 47 2.34 -9.36 -10.40
CA ARG A 47 3.30 -10.15 -11.20
C ARG A 47 4.44 -10.68 -10.33
N MET A 48 4.88 -11.88 -10.63
CA MET A 48 6.14 -12.42 -10.13
C MET A 48 7.24 -11.98 -11.11
N LEU A 49 8.20 -11.20 -10.62
CA LEU A 49 9.34 -10.71 -11.41
C LEU A 49 10.62 -11.10 -10.69
N SER A 50 11.46 -11.89 -11.35
CA SER A 50 12.74 -12.37 -10.80
C SER A 50 12.58 -13.08 -9.44
N GLY A 51 11.56 -13.94 -9.30
CA GLY A 51 11.26 -14.64 -8.05
C GLY A 51 10.55 -13.80 -6.99
N ILE A 52 10.32 -12.51 -7.25
CA ILE A 52 9.75 -11.58 -6.28
C ILE A 52 8.31 -11.23 -6.66
N TYR A 53 7.39 -11.40 -5.71
CA TYR A 53 6.00 -10.99 -5.87
C TYR A 53 5.87 -9.46 -5.78
N LYS A 54 5.32 -8.84 -6.83
CA LYS A 54 5.10 -7.40 -6.94
C LYS A 54 3.63 -7.09 -7.19
N SER A 55 3.07 -6.22 -6.36
CA SER A 55 1.76 -5.59 -6.56
C SER A 55 1.97 -4.13 -6.96
N PHE A 56 1.29 -3.70 -8.02
CA PHE A 56 1.34 -2.33 -8.53
C PHE A 56 0.01 -1.64 -8.26
N LEU A 57 0.06 -0.59 -7.45
CA LEU A 57 -1.10 0.20 -7.05
C LEU A 57 -1.11 1.51 -7.80
N LYS A 58 -2.26 1.89 -8.36
CA LYS A 58 -2.49 3.21 -8.95
C LYS A 58 -3.45 3.98 -8.05
N ALA A 59 -3.08 5.20 -7.67
CA ALA A 59 -4.01 6.10 -7.00
C ALA A 59 -5.11 6.52 -7.97
N LEU A 60 -6.36 6.37 -7.55
CA LEU A 60 -7.51 6.94 -8.24
C LEU A 60 -7.66 8.39 -7.77
N LYS A 61 -7.99 9.30 -8.68
CA LYS A 61 -8.49 10.61 -8.26
C LYS A 61 -9.83 10.37 -7.56
N SER A 62 -10.07 11.09 -6.46
CA SER A 62 -11.43 11.23 -5.92
C SER A 62 -12.33 11.69 -7.06
N ASP A 63 -13.53 11.14 -7.15
CA ASP A 63 -14.64 11.84 -7.82
C ASP A 63 -14.95 13.14 -7.06
#